data_AF-A0A3C1Y5U0-F1
#
_entry.id   AF-A0A3C1Y5U0-F1
#
_cell.length_a   1.000
_cell.length_b   1.000
_cell.length_c   1.000
_cell.angle_alpha   90.00
_cell.angle_beta   90.00
_cell.angle_gamma   90.00
#
_symmetry.space_group_name_H-M   'P 1'
#
loop_
_entity.id
_entity.type
_entity.pdbx_description
1 polymer ?
#
loop_
_entity_poly.entity_id
_entity_poly.type
_entity_poly.pdbx_seq_one_letter_code
_entity_poly.pdbx_strand_id
1 'polypeptide(L)'
;MKTQIATEKAPGAIGPYSQAIDCGPFVYASGQIPLNPVTGEIPEGIQAQTRQSLANVKAIMEAAGLSMKNIVKTTVFLADMA
;
A
#
# COMPACT_ATOMS: atom_id res chain seq x y z
N MET A 1 18.58 -11.43 -4.95
CA MET A 1 17.79 -11.11 -6.17
C MET A 1 16.59 -10.29 -5.72
N LYS A 2 16.21 -9.25 -6.46
CA LYS A 2 15.00 -8.46 -6.12
C LYS A 2 13.77 -9.07 -6.81
N THR A 3 12.63 -9.08 -6.12
CA THR A 3 11.37 -9.56 -6.67
C THR A 3 10.33 -8.45 -6.63
N GLN A 4 9.66 -8.21 -7.75
CA GLN A 4 8.55 -7.27 -7.80
C GLN A 4 7.30 -7.91 -7.20
N ILE A 5 6.62 -7.18 -6.31
CA ILE A 5 5.31 -7.56 -5.78
C ILE A 5 4.24 -6.79 -6.54
N ALA A 6 3.23 -7.52 -7.01
CA ALA A 6 2.07 -6.98 -7.73
C ALA A 6 0.79 -7.70 -7.27
N THR A 7 -0.31 -6.96 -7.15
CA THR A 7 -1.63 -7.47 -6.79
C THR A 7 -2.74 -6.57 -7.34
N GLU A 8 -3.86 -7.18 -7.72
CA GLU A 8 -5.08 -6.48 -8.13
C GLU A 8 -5.87 -5.94 -6.93
N LYS A 9 -5.51 -6.34 -5.71
CA LYS A 9 -6.17 -5.92 -4.46
C LYS A 9 -5.64 -4.60 -3.89
N ALA A 10 -4.74 -3.94 -4.62
CA ALA A 10 -4.23 -2.61 -4.31
C ALA A 10 -4.14 -1.79 -5.62
N PRO A 11 -4.13 -0.45 -5.56
CA PRO A 11 -4.03 0.40 -6.74
C PRO A 11 -2.86 0.00 -7.64
N GLY A 12 -3.14 -0.20 -8.93
CA GLY A 12 -2.11 -0.52 -9.91
C GLY A 12 -1.03 0.55 -9.97
N ALA A 13 0.22 0.13 -10.17
CA ALA A 13 1.32 1.06 -10.38
C ALA A 13 1.26 1.63 -11.82
N ILE A 14 0.59 2.78 -11.99
CA ILE A 14 0.42 3.44 -13.29
C ILE A 14 1.73 4.11 -13.76
N GLY A 15 2.50 4.66 -12.81
CA GLY A 15 3.77 5.33 -13.09
C GLY A 15 4.97 4.38 -13.12
N PRO A 16 6.20 4.91 -13.29
CA PRO A 16 7.43 4.11 -13.37
C PRO A 16 7.90 3.64 -11.98
N TYR A 17 7.07 2.88 -11.28
CA TYR A 17 7.36 2.31 -9.96
C TYR A 17 6.67 0.95 -9.81
N SER A 18 6.95 0.26 -8.70
CA SER A 18 6.31 -1.00 -8.33
C SER A 18 5.51 -0.84 -7.05
N GLN A 19 4.42 -1.60 -6.86
CA GLN A 19 3.62 -1.56 -5.62
C GLN A 19 4.47 -1.88 -4.39
N ALA A 20 5.32 -2.91 -4.49
CA ALA A 20 6.42 -3.15 -3.56
C ALA A 20 7.56 -3.91 -4.24
N ILE A 21 8.74 -3.86 -3.64
CA ILE A 21 9.88 -4.70 -3.99
C ILE A 21 10.30 -5.51 -2.76
N ASP A 22 10.41 -6.81 -2.93
CA ASP A 22 11.08 -7.70 -2.00
C ASP A 22 12.59 -7.74 -2.30
N CYS A 23 13.39 -7.37 -1.30
CA CYS A 23 14.85 -7.33 -1.36
C CYS A 23 15.51 -8.50 -0.62
N GLY A 24 14.74 -9.47 -0.12
CA GLY A 24 15.19 -10.60 0.69
C GLY A 24 14.79 -10.44 2.16
N PRO A 25 15.63 -9.81 3.01
CA PRO A 25 15.30 -9.63 4.43
C PRO A 25 14.24 -8.56 4.67
N PHE A 26 13.97 -7.69 3.69
CA PHE A 26 13.03 -6.58 3.81
C PHE A 26 12.19 -6.43 2.55
N VAL A 27 10.91 -6.09 2.76
CA VAL A 27 9.99 -5.65 1.72
C VAL A 27 9.78 -4.15 1.86
N TYR A 28 9.94 -3.44 0.75
CA TYR A 28 9.68 -1.99 0.68
C TYR A 28 8.41 -1.77 -0.14
N ALA A 29 7.36 -1.29 0.53
CA ALA A 29 6.13 -0.88 -0.13
C ALA A 29 6.19 0.59 -0.58
N SER A 30 5.68 0.86 -1.77
CA SER A 30 5.46 2.23 -2.26
C SER A 30 4.35 2.92 -1.46
N GLY A 31 4.26 4.24 -1.56
CA GLY A 31 3.21 5.02 -0.90
C GLY A 31 1.81 4.57 -1.32
N GLN A 32 0.97 4.25 -0.33
CA GLN A 32 -0.40 3.78 -0.56
C GLN A 32 -1.42 4.89 -0.34
N ILE A 33 -1.98 5.37 -1.45
CA ILE A 33 -3.06 6.36 -1.47
C ILE A 33 -4.42 5.70 -1.17
N PRO A 34 -5.43 6.47 -0.73
CA PRO A 34 -6.74 5.94 -0.36
C PRO A 34 -7.62 5.58 -1.56
N LEU A 35 -7.04 5.23 -2.71
CA LEU A 35 -7.81 4.81 -3.89
C LEU A 35 -8.34 3.39 -3.70
N ASN A 36 -9.63 3.19 -3.95
CA ASN A 36 -10.25 1.88 -3.96
C ASN A 36 -9.86 1.14 -5.25
N PRO A 37 -9.18 -0.01 -5.19
CA PRO A 37 -8.68 -0.71 -6.38
C PRO A 37 -9.80 -1.31 -7.25
N VAL A 38 -11.01 -1.48 -6.70
CA VAL A 38 -12.17 -2.01 -7.44
C VAL A 38 -12.91 -0.91 -8.18
N THR A 39 -13.15 0.24 -7.53
CA THR A 39 -13.96 1.33 -8.10
C THR A 39 -13.13 2.42 -8.78
N GLY A 40 -11.85 2.55 -8.43
CA GLY A 40 -11.00 3.66 -8.89
C GLY A 40 -11.24 4.98 -8.14
N GLU A 41 -12.12 4.99 -7.14
CA GLU A 41 -12.53 6.20 -6.43
C GLU A 41 -11.77 6.37 -5.10
N ILE A 42 -11.66 7.61 -4.64
CA ILE A 42 -11.16 7.95 -3.30
C ILE A 42 -12.37 8.20 -2.40
N PRO A 43 -12.51 7.51 -1.26
CA PRO A 43 -13.65 7.71 -0.37
C PRO A 43 -13.59 9.09 0.30
N GLU A 44 -14.76 9.61 0.65
CA GLU A 44 -14.87 10.86 1.39
C GLU A 44 -14.54 10.69 2.88
N GLY A 45 -13.87 11.69 3.45
CA GLY A 45 -13.56 11.76 4.87
C GLY A 45 -12.28 11.02 5.29
N ILE A 46 -11.56 11.62 6.24
CA ILE A 46 -10.22 11.17 6.67
C ILE A 46 -10.21 9.74 7.22
N GLN A 47 -11.26 9.33 7.93
CA GLN A 47 -11.35 7.98 8.49
C GLN A 47 -11.46 6.91 7.39
N ALA A 48 -12.29 7.16 6.39
CA ALA A 48 -12.48 6.24 5.27
C ALA A 48 -11.22 6.19 4.39
N GLN A 49 -10.60 7.34 4.14
CA GLN A 49 -9.33 7.41 3.40
C GLN A 49 -8.22 6.66 4.13
N THR A 50 -8.04 6.91 5.43
CA THR A 50 -7.05 6.21 6.26
C THR A 50 -7.26 4.69 6.19
N ARG A 51 -8.51 4.23 6.33
CA ARG A 51 -8.85 2.81 6.27
C ARG A 51 -8.53 2.22 4.89
N GLN A 52 -8.82 2.93 3.81
CA GLN A 52 -8.53 2.46 2.45
C GLN A 52 -7.02 2.40 2.18
N SER A 53 -6.26 3.42 2.58
CA SER A 53 -4.78 3.39 2.49
C SER A 53 -4.18 2.19 3.23
N LEU A 54 -4.65 1.91 4.46
CA LEU A 54 -4.19 0.76 5.23
C LEU A 54 -4.64 -0.59 4.64
N ALA A 55 -5.83 -0.65 4.03
CA ALA A 55 -6.29 -1.84 3.31
C ALA A 55 -5.40 -2.14 2.10
N ASN A 56 -4.97 -1.11 1.37
CA ASN A 56 -4.05 -1.24 0.24
C ASN A 56 -2.66 -1.72 0.71
N VAL A 57 -2.12 -1.17 1.82
CA VAL A 57 -0.88 -1.69 2.45
C VAL A 57 -1.03 -3.16 2.81
N LYS A 58 -2.13 -3.53 3.46
CA LYS A 58 -2.41 -4.92 3.85
C LYS A 58 -2.41 -5.85 2.64
N ALA A 59 -3.09 -5.47 1.55
CA ALA A 59 -3.16 -6.28 0.33
C ALA A 59 -1.77 -6.53 -0.29
N ILE A 60 -0.88 -5.52 -0.26
CA ILE A 60 0.50 -5.66 -0.75
C ILE A 60 1.32 -6.57 0.15
N MET A 61 1.18 -6.45 1.48
CA MET A 61 1.86 -7.37 2.42
C MET A 61 1.41 -8.82 2.21
N GLU A 62 0.10 -9.05 2.04
CA GLU A 62 -0.44 -10.38 1.77
C GLU A 62 0.07 -10.94 0.43
N ALA A 63 0.19 -10.10 -0.61
CA ALA A 63 0.76 -10.49 -1.89
C ALA A 63 2.26 -10.85 -1.81
N ALA A 64 2.98 -10.30 -0.82
CA ALA A 64 4.35 -10.67 -0.50
C ALA A 64 4.46 -11.90 0.43
N GLY A 65 3.35 -12.56 0.78
CA GLY A 65 3.33 -13.68 1.73
C GLY A 65 3.51 -13.26 3.19
N LEU A 66 3.29 -11.98 3.51
CA LEU A 66 3.43 -11.39 4.84
C LEU A 66 2.07 -10.96 5.40
N SER A 67 2.10 -10.40 6.60
CA SER A 67 0.94 -9.78 7.26
C SER A 67 1.28 -8.40 7.81
N MET A 68 0.27 -7.66 8.26
CA MET A 68 0.49 -6.39 8.96
C MET A 68 1.36 -6.52 10.22
N LYS A 69 1.45 -7.72 10.83
CA LYS A 69 2.30 -7.98 11.99
C LYS A 69 3.79 -7.97 11.65
N ASN A 70 4.15 -8.10 10.38
CA ASN A 70 5.54 -8.07 9.91
C ASN A 70 6.06 -6.63 9.70
N ILE A 71 5.20 -5.62 9.80
CA ILE A 71 5.57 -4.22 9.60
C ILE A 71 6.34 -3.72 10.83
N VAL A 72 7.59 -3.29 10.60
CA VAL A 72 8.46 -2.72 11.64
C VAL A 72 8.55 -1.20 11.60
N LYS A 73 8.13 -0.57 10.49
CA LYS A 73 8.16 0.88 10.27
C LYS A 73 7.07 1.29 9.30
N THR A 74 6.41 2.41 9.60
CA THR A 74 5.53 3.12 8.67
C THR A 74 5.95 4.59 8.57
N THR A 75 5.61 5.21 7.46
CA THR A 75 5.64 6.67 7.27
C THR A 75 4.26 7.08 6.77
N VAL A 76 3.57 7.93 7.52
CA VAL A 76 2.24 8.42 7.17
C VAL A 76 2.37 9.91 6.86
N PHE A 77 2.02 10.28 5.62
CA PHE A 77 1.95 11.68 5.20
C PHE A 77 0.50 12.14 5.27
N LEU A 78 0.25 13.16 6.09
CA LEU A 78 -1.04 13.81 6.19
C LEU A 78 -1.03 15.08 5.35
N ALA A 79 -2.14 15.34 4.65
CA ALA A 79 -2.32 16.59 3.92
C ALA A 79 -2.61 17.77 4.87
N ASP A 80 -3.23 17.48 6.00
CA ASP A 80 -3.54 18.43 7.07
C ASP A 80 -3.26 17.77 8.43
N MET A 81 -2.66 18.53 9.35
CA MET A 81 -2.29 18.09 10.70
C MET A 81 -3.32 18.52 11.75
N ALA A 82 -4.27 19.37 11.38
CA ALA A 82 -5.30 19.92 12.27
C ALA A 82 -6.31 18.87 12.75
#